data_AF-A0A7V8V886-F1
#
_entry.id   AF-A0A7V8V886-F1
#
_cell.length_a   1.000
_cell.length_b   1.000
_cell.length_c   1.000
_cell.angle_alpha   90.00
_cell.angle_beta   90.00
_cell.angle_gamma   90.00
#
_symmetry.space_group_name_H-M   'P 1'
#
loop_
_entity.id
_entity.type
_entity.pdbx_description
1 polymer ?
#
loop_
_entity_poly.entity_id
_entity_poly.type
_entity_poly.pdbx_seq_one_letter_code
_entity_poly.pdbx_strand_id
1 'polypeptide(L)'
;MYLTKGEYTHPIGEPQIAISKRPILNSGGVPVAHTVAWTIQGVLLGSGQADLDAKIDALTTAYARQNEDVVLLLSDGVTESQHTLKVRDTRGGVYVTQGPDFPQGNGPEYATRRSFAVQISAEVPVRGSIAAVMNFNETLSTAGGGPRYAHIETALGFPIKQQLRRATTYLATQSGTATGYAVYPSVPPPMFGHANLAQAPKITRRSPDWVGNSTRNFTVHWQYHFEAAAPLYGLPSVSP
;
A
#
# COMPACT_ATOMS: atom_id res chain seq x y z
N MET A 1 11.85 -32.14 -4.39
CA MET A 1 11.86 -30.68 -4.16
C MET A 1 11.97 -30.45 -2.66
N TYR A 2 12.72 -29.44 -2.24
CA TYR A 2 12.90 -29.07 -0.83
C TYR A 2 12.35 -27.67 -0.62
N LEU A 3 11.72 -27.41 0.52
CA LEU A 3 11.34 -26.06 0.92
C LEU A 3 12.29 -25.59 2.00
N THR A 4 12.91 -24.44 1.80
CA THR A 4 13.73 -23.79 2.81
C THR A 4 13.09 -22.49 3.29
N LYS A 5 13.25 -22.20 4.57
CA LYS A 5 12.87 -20.96 5.24
C LYS A 5 14.06 -20.51 6.08
N GLY A 6 14.79 -19.51 5.59
CA GLY A 6 16.10 -19.17 6.15
C GLY A 6 17.02 -20.39 6.16
N GLU A 7 17.49 -20.77 7.35
CA GLU A 7 18.35 -21.94 7.56
C GLU A 7 17.57 -23.26 7.73
N TYR A 8 16.26 -23.20 7.95
CA TYR A 8 15.44 -24.39 8.14
C TYR A 8 15.06 -25.00 6.80
N THR A 9 15.26 -26.32 6.67
CA THR A 9 14.91 -27.07 5.46
C THR A 9 13.92 -28.16 5.81
N HIS A 10 12.75 -28.13 5.17
CA HIS A 10 11.78 -29.21 5.28
C HIS A 10 12.32 -30.49 4.62
N PRO A 11 12.13 -31.67 5.23
CA PRO A 11 12.37 -32.96 4.58
C PRO A 11 11.64 -33.12 3.24
N ILE A 12 12.20 -33.96 2.38
CA ILE A 12 11.62 -34.22 1.06
C ILE A 12 10.24 -34.86 1.18
N GLY A 13 9.26 -34.33 0.44
CA GLY A 13 7.89 -34.87 0.41
C GLY A 13 7.04 -34.52 1.63
N GLU A 14 7.58 -33.79 2.62
CA GLU A 14 6.85 -33.36 3.80
C GLU A 14 5.92 -32.16 3.53
N PRO A 15 6.38 -31.04 2.93
CA PRO A 15 5.53 -29.87 2.71
C PRO A 15 4.78 -29.96 1.38
N GLN A 16 3.48 -29.70 1.44
CA GLN A 16 2.59 -29.36 0.33
C GLN A 16 2.44 -27.84 0.28
N ILE A 17 2.64 -27.25 -0.90
CA ILE A 17 2.74 -25.80 -1.05
C ILE A 17 1.74 -25.33 -2.10
N ALA A 18 0.93 -24.33 -1.74
CA ALA A 18 0.11 -23.57 -2.66
C ALA A 18 0.59 -22.11 -2.69
N ILE A 19 0.86 -21.58 -3.88
CA ILE A 19 1.35 -20.21 -4.08
C ILE A 19 0.29 -19.41 -4.82
N SER A 20 -0.04 -18.23 -4.28
CA SER A 20 -0.94 -17.28 -4.92
C SER A 20 -0.28 -15.91 -5.07
N LYS A 21 -0.64 -15.19 -6.13
CA LYS A 21 -0.20 -13.81 -6.38
C LYS A 21 -1.43 -12.95 -6.65
N ARG A 22 -1.57 -11.85 -5.91
CA ARG A 22 -2.66 -10.88 -6.09
C ARG A 22 -2.05 -9.52 -6.41
N PRO A 23 -2.46 -8.85 -7.51
CA PRO A 23 -1.90 -7.55 -7.84
C PRO A 23 -2.43 -6.47 -6.88
N ILE A 24 -1.56 -5.55 -6.51
CA ILE A 24 -1.89 -4.28 -5.88
C ILE A 24 -1.93 -3.26 -7.01
N LEU A 25 -3.12 -2.72 -7.29
CA LEU A 25 -3.37 -1.81 -8.39
C LEU A 25 -3.38 -0.36 -7.89
N ASN A 26 -2.95 0.57 -8.74
CA ASN A 26 -3.28 1.98 -8.56
C ASN A 26 -4.72 2.28 -9.01
N SER A 27 -5.17 3.50 -8.80
CA SER A 27 -6.48 4.01 -9.23
C SER A 27 -6.73 3.90 -10.75
N GLY A 28 -5.66 3.86 -11.55
CA GLY A 28 -5.73 3.63 -13.00
C GLY A 28 -5.78 2.15 -13.41
N GLY A 29 -5.80 1.21 -12.47
CA GLY A 29 -5.82 -0.23 -12.74
C GLY A 29 -4.46 -0.83 -13.13
N VAL A 30 -3.37 -0.07 -12.98
CA VAL A 30 -2.00 -0.53 -13.28
C VAL A 30 -1.41 -1.22 -12.04
N PRO A 31 -0.87 -2.45 -12.17
CA PRO A 31 -0.19 -3.11 -11.07
C PRO A 31 1.10 -2.39 -10.65
N VAL A 32 1.20 -2.06 -9.36
CA VAL A 32 2.42 -1.50 -8.75
C VAL A 32 3.20 -2.55 -7.98
N ALA A 33 2.52 -3.57 -7.45
CA ALA A 33 3.12 -4.64 -6.67
C ALA A 33 2.23 -5.88 -6.70
N HIS A 34 2.73 -6.97 -6.13
CA HIS A 34 1.97 -8.18 -5.90
C HIS A 34 2.05 -8.57 -4.42
N THR A 35 0.91 -8.87 -3.81
CA THR A 35 0.89 -9.67 -2.59
C THR A 35 1.08 -11.13 -2.99
N VAL A 36 2.19 -11.72 -2.58
CA VAL A 36 2.50 -13.13 -2.80
C VAL A 36 2.25 -13.87 -1.50
N ALA A 37 1.36 -14.85 -1.52
CA ALA A 37 1.03 -15.66 -0.35
C ALA A 37 1.31 -17.13 -0.61
N TRP A 38 2.01 -17.77 0.34
CA TRP A 38 2.34 -19.18 0.34
C TRP A 38 1.58 -19.85 1.47
N THR A 39 0.76 -20.84 1.13
CA THR A 39 0.14 -21.74 2.10
C THR A 39 0.93 -23.03 2.10
N ILE A 40 1.46 -23.41 3.26
CA ILE A 40 2.33 -24.56 3.46
C ILE A 40 1.63 -25.48 4.44
N GLN A 41 1.39 -26.72 4.04
CA GLN A 41 0.78 -27.74 4.88
C GLN A 41 1.62 -29.00 4.80
N GLY A 42 1.64 -29.81 5.85
CA GLY A 42 2.47 -31.01 5.83
C GLY A 42 2.28 -31.86 7.06
N VAL A 43 3.12 -32.88 7.18
CA VAL A 43 3.11 -33.81 8.30
C VAL A 43 4.55 -34.04 8.76
N LEU A 44 4.88 -33.56 9.96
CA LEU A 44 6.13 -33.92 10.63
C LEU A 44 6.06 -35.42 10.96
N LEU A 45 7.10 -36.19 10.64
CA LEU A 45 7.20 -37.60 10.99
C LEU A 45 8.26 -37.80 12.06
N GLY A 46 7.94 -38.56 13.12
CA GLY A 46 8.84 -38.85 14.23
C GLY A 46 8.98 -40.36 14.48
N SER A 47 10.15 -40.78 14.92
CA SER A 47 10.42 -42.15 15.40
C SER A 47 9.84 -42.43 16.80
N GLY A 48 9.30 -41.39 17.45
CA GLY A 48 8.63 -41.40 18.74
C GLY A 48 8.34 -39.98 19.20
N GLN A 49 7.75 -39.82 20.39
CA GLN A 49 7.33 -38.51 20.91
C GLN A 49 8.47 -37.52 21.06
N ALA A 50 9.62 -37.93 21.60
CA ALA A 50 10.76 -37.03 21.79
C ALA A 50 11.34 -36.49 20.47
N ASP A 51 11.42 -37.32 19.42
CA ASP A 51 11.84 -36.88 18.07
C ASP A 51 10.80 -35.94 17.44
N LEU A 52 9.52 -36.24 17.65
CA LEU A 52 8.44 -35.38 17.17
C LEU A 52 8.41 -34.01 17.87
N ASP A 53 8.66 -33.96 19.17
CA ASP A 53 8.79 -32.72 19.94
C ASP A 53 9.95 -31.86 19.42
N ALA A 54 11.13 -32.47 19.18
CA ALA A 54 12.27 -31.76 18.61
C ALA A 54 11.95 -31.18 17.23
N LYS A 55 11.17 -31.90 16.40
CA LYS A 55 10.74 -31.41 15.07
C LYS A 55 9.70 -30.30 15.17
N ILE A 56 8.75 -30.40 16.09
CA ILE A 56 7.77 -29.34 16.37
C ILE A 56 8.48 -28.07 16.83
N ASP A 57 9.45 -28.18 17.74
CA ASP A 57 10.23 -27.05 18.24
C ASP A 57 11.08 -26.41 17.12
N ALA A 58 11.75 -27.23 16.31
CA ALA A 58 12.53 -26.74 15.16
C ALA A 58 11.64 -25.99 14.15
N LEU A 59 10.46 -26.53 13.80
CA LEU A 59 9.49 -25.88 12.93
C LEU A 59 9.02 -24.55 13.55
N THR A 60 8.61 -24.57 14.81
CA THR A 60 8.08 -23.39 15.52
C THR A 60 9.14 -22.29 15.60
N THR A 61 10.37 -22.65 15.95
CA THR A 61 11.52 -21.72 16.00
C THR A 61 11.82 -21.12 14.63
N ALA A 62 11.84 -21.92 13.57
CA ALA A 62 12.12 -21.45 12.22
C ALA A 62 11.08 -20.43 11.71
N TYR A 63 9.80 -20.67 12.01
CA TYR A 63 8.70 -19.84 11.57
C TYR A 63 8.37 -18.66 12.51
N ALA A 64 8.89 -18.67 13.74
CA ALA A 64 8.88 -17.49 14.59
C ALA A 64 9.77 -16.36 14.03
N ARG A 65 10.85 -16.72 13.31
CA ARG A 65 11.74 -15.75 12.64
C ARG A 65 11.05 -15.11 11.44
N GLN A 66 10.87 -13.80 11.51
CA GLN A 66 10.36 -12.98 10.40
C GLN A 66 11.50 -12.55 9.48
N ASN A 67 11.16 -12.13 8.27
CA ASN A 67 12.06 -11.52 7.31
C ASN A 67 13.24 -12.42 6.90
N GLU A 68 12.94 -13.68 6.58
CA GLU A 68 13.91 -14.60 5.96
C GLU A 68 13.37 -15.10 4.62
N ASP A 69 14.29 -15.48 3.74
CA ASP A 69 13.96 -16.01 2.43
C ASP A 69 13.17 -17.32 2.54
N VAL A 70 12.19 -17.48 1.64
CA VAL A 70 11.47 -18.74 1.43
C VAL A 70 11.76 -19.22 0.02
N VAL A 71 12.36 -20.39 -0.11
CA VAL A 71 12.87 -20.87 -1.39
C VAL A 71 12.42 -22.31 -1.60
N LEU A 72 11.81 -22.58 -2.76
CA LEU A 72 11.59 -23.94 -3.21
C LEU A 72 12.79 -24.37 -4.06
N LEU A 73 13.51 -25.38 -3.62
CA LEU A 73 14.65 -25.98 -4.31
C LEU A 73 14.22 -27.18 -5.15
N LEU A 74 14.98 -27.44 -6.22
CA LEU A 74 14.83 -28.64 -7.05
C LEU A 74 15.18 -29.91 -6.25
N SER A 75 15.08 -31.08 -6.89
CA SER A 75 15.37 -32.37 -6.24
C SER A 75 16.83 -32.56 -5.83
N ASP A 76 17.74 -31.73 -6.34
CA ASP A 76 19.16 -31.74 -5.95
C ASP A 76 19.42 -31.10 -4.58
N GLY A 77 18.42 -30.44 -3.98
CA GLY A 77 18.55 -29.80 -2.67
C GLY A 77 19.42 -28.56 -2.64
N VAL A 78 19.84 -28.04 -3.80
CA VAL A 78 20.75 -26.87 -3.89
C VAL A 78 20.26 -25.85 -4.91
N THR A 79 19.73 -26.29 -6.05
CA THR A 79 19.30 -25.37 -7.11
C THR A 79 17.95 -24.75 -6.78
N GLU A 80 17.86 -23.43 -6.78
CA GLU A 80 16.60 -22.71 -6.61
C GLU A 80 15.67 -22.92 -7.81
N SER A 81 14.38 -23.15 -7.53
CA SER A 81 13.34 -23.13 -8.56
C SER A 81 12.92 -21.69 -8.91
N GLN A 82 11.95 -21.54 -9.80
CA GLN A 82 11.33 -20.24 -10.08
C GLN A 82 10.42 -19.74 -8.94
N HIS A 83 10.09 -20.61 -7.99
CA HIS A 83 9.27 -20.29 -6.84
C HIS A 83 10.18 -19.91 -5.68
N THR A 84 10.49 -18.62 -5.59
CA THR A 84 11.27 -18.04 -4.50
C THR A 84 10.60 -16.77 -4.02
N LEU A 85 10.79 -16.49 -2.74
CA LEU A 85 10.36 -15.27 -2.08
C LEU A 85 11.53 -14.77 -1.25
N LYS A 86 12.36 -13.92 -1.87
CA LYS A 86 13.57 -13.39 -1.26
C LYS A 86 13.30 -12.03 -0.65
N VAL A 87 13.81 -11.80 0.55
CA VAL A 87 13.66 -10.55 1.30
C VAL A 87 14.08 -9.34 0.47
N ARG A 88 15.21 -9.44 -0.24
CA ARG A 88 15.73 -8.34 -1.09
C ARG A 88 14.80 -7.92 -2.24
N ASP A 89 13.92 -8.82 -2.66
CA ASP A 89 12.98 -8.62 -3.78
C ASP A 89 11.59 -8.19 -3.26
N THR A 90 11.45 -8.02 -1.95
CA THR A 90 10.19 -7.67 -1.29
C THR A 90 10.25 -6.28 -0.66
N ARG A 91 9.08 -5.68 -0.51
CA ARG A 91 8.86 -4.49 0.33
C ARG A 91 8.29 -4.94 1.66
N GLY A 92 8.97 -4.59 2.74
CA GLY A 92 8.55 -4.96 4.09
C GLY A 92 8.98 -6.35 4.54
N GLY A 93 9.67 -7.10 3.68
CA GLY A 93 10.17 -8.43 4.01
C GLY A 93 9.15 -9.53 3.78
N VAL A 94 9.59 -10.74 4.10
CA VAL A 94 8.77 -11.96 4.11
C VAL A 94 8.29 -12.22 5.54
N TYR A 95 6.99 -12.35 5.74
CA TYR A 95 6.44 -12.51 7.09
C TYR A 95 5.41 -13.63 7.17
N VAL A 96 5.40 -14.31 8.30
CA VAL A 96 4.42 -15.36 8.62
C VAL A 96 3.13 -14.68 9.06
N THR A 97 2.03 -14.96 8.35
CA THR A 97 0.71 -14.39 8.63
C THR A 97 -0.14 -15.29 9.50
N GLN A 98 0.14 -16.59 9.52
CA GLN A 98 -0.58 -17.58 10.32
C GLN A 98 0.30 -18.81 10.58
N GLY A 99 0.18 -19.39 11.78
CA GLY A 99 0.86 -20.62 12.18
C GLY A 99 2.31 -20.44 12.66
N PRO A 100 3.04 -21.55 12.90
CA PRO A 100 2.62 -22.92 12.66
C PRO A 100 1.45 -23.37 13.52
N ASP A 101 0.37 -23.78 12.87
CA ASP A 101 -0.81 -24.37 13.49
C ASP A 101 -0.76 -25.89 13.35
N PHE A 102 -1.31 -26.62 14.32
CA PHE A 102 -1.41 -28.08 14.29
C PHE A 102 -2.87 -28.53 14.33
N PRO A 103 -3.60 -28.43 13.21
CA PRO A 103 -5.07 -28.45 13.19
C PRO A 103 -5.69 -29.84 13.45
N GLN A 104 -4.92 -30.92 13.35
CA GLN A 104 -5.40 -32.28 13.59
C GLN A 104 -5.01 -32.73 15.01
N GLY A 105 -5.89 -33.50 15.66
CA GLY A 105 -5.65 -34.02 17.02
C GLY A 105 -6.06 -35.47 17.21
N ASN A 106 -6.33 -36.20 16.13
CA ASN A 106 -6.89 -37.55 16.14
C ASN A 106 -5.92 -38.60 15.58
N GLY A 107 -6.12 -39.87 15.93
CA GLY A 107 -5.30 -40.97 15.42
C GLY A 107 -3.86 -40.92 15.95
N PRO A 108 -2.83 -41.21 15.13
CA PRO A 108 -1.43 -41.27 15.57
C PRO A 108 -0.77 -39.88 15.71
N GLU A 109 -1.57 -38.81 15.74
CA GLU A 109 -1.11 -37.46 16.01
C GLU A 109 -0.39 -37.40 17.35
N TYR A 110 0.77 -36.77 17.37
CA TYR A 110 1.64 -36.66 18.54
C TYR A 110 2.19 -38.00 19.09
N ALA A 111 2.16 -39.06 18.29
CA ALA A 111 2.86 -40.32 18.58
C ALA A 111 4.00 -40.56 17.58
N THR A 112 3.67 -40.60 16.29
CA THR A 112 4.63 -40.81 15.19
C THR A 112 4.49 -39.77 14.08
N ARG A 113 3.46 -38.92 14.14
CA ARG A 113 3.26 -37.85 13.17
C ARG A 113 2.61 -36.62 13.78
N ARG A 114 2.81 -35.45 13.16
CA ARG A 114 2.11 -34.21 13.51
C ARG A 114 1.76 -33.39 12.27
N SER A 115 0.48 -33.22 11.99
CA SER A 115 0.02 -32.41 10.86
C SER A 115 0.16 -30.92 11.16
N PHE A 116 0.73 -30.13 10.26
CA PHE A 116 0.94 -28.68 10.43
C PHE A 116 0.41 -27.84 9.26
N ALA A 117 0.16 -26.56 9.54
CA ALA A 117 -0.18 -25.55 8.54
C ALA A 117 0.48 -24.19 8.86
N VAL A 118 1.01 -23.52 7.85
CA VAL A 118 1.62 -22.19 7.94
C VAL A 118 1.21 -21.35 6.73
N GLN A 119 1.02 -20.05 6.93
CA GLN A 119 0.88 -19.09 5.85
C GLN A 119 1.96 -18.01 5.93
N ILE A 120 2.57 -17.72 4.78
CA ILE A 120 3.57 -16.67 4.61
C ILE A 120 3.06 -15.69 3.56
N SER A 121 3.32 -14.40 3.77
CA SER A 121 3.02 -13.34 2.82
C SER A 121 4.22 -12.43 2.63
N ALA A 122 4.33 -11.84 1.45
CA ALA A 122 5.19 -10.70 1.19
C ALA A 122 4.60 -9.80 0.10
N GLU A 123 5.01 -8.53 0.09
CA GLU A 123 4.71 -7.58 -0.97
C GLU A 123 5.90 -7.52 -1.93
N VAL A 124 5.72 -7.86 -3.20
CA VAL A 124 6.77 -7.86 -4.23
C VAL A 124 6.50 -6.71 -5.20
N PRO A 125 7.28 -5.61 -5.19
CA PRO A 125 7.09 -4.51 -6.11
C PRO A 125 7.28 -4.92 -7.57
N VAL A 126 6.48 -4.36 -8.47
CA VAL A 126 6.76 -4.43 -9.91
C VAL A 126 7.99 -3.57 -10.20
N ARG A 127 8.88 -4.00 -11.10
CA ARG A 127 10.09 -3.24 -11.42
C ARG A 127 9.73 -1.82 -11.90
N GLY A 128 10.37 -0.81 -11.30
CA GLY A 128 10.13 0.60 -11.64
C GLY A 128 8.92 1.26 -10.95
N SER A 129 8.17 0.52 -10.12
CA SER A 129 6.95 1.02 -9.46
C SER A 129 7.19 1.84 -8.17
N ILE A 130 8.44 2.00 -7.71
CA ILE A 130 8.74 2.65 -6.43
C ILE A 130 8.14 4.07 -6.37
N ALA A 131 8.27 4.84 -7.46
CA ALA A 131 7.70 6.19 -7.54
C ALA A 131 6.25 6.21 -8.08
N ALA A 132 5.58 5.05 -8.19
CA ALA A 132 4.24 4.99 -8.73
C ALA A 132 3.24 5.75 -7.86
N VAL A 133 2.34 6.50 -8.50
CA VAL A 133 1.21 7.16 -7.86
C VAL A 133 0.07 6.14 -7.73
N MET A 134 -0.35 5.89 -6.50
CA MET A 134 -1.46 5.00 -6.15
C MET A 134 -2.80 5.67 -6.43
N ASN A 135 -2.93 6.92 -5.98
CA ASN A 135 -4.16 7.69 -6.11
C ASN A 135 -3.80 9.15 -6.37
N PHE A 136 -4.54 9.79 -7.26
CA PHE A 136 -4.43 11.21 -7.54
C PHE A 136 -5.82 11.80 -7.69
N ASN A 137 -6.10 12.86 -6.96
CA ASN A 137 -7.33 13.62 -7.07
C ASN A 137 -7.03 15.10 -6.93
N GLU A 138 -7.50 15.91 -7.86
CA GLU A 138 -7.40 17.35 -7.80
C GLU A 138 -8.73 18.00 -8.16
N THR A 139 -9.04 19.09 -7.46
CA THR A 139 -10.20 19.94 -7.72
C THR A 139 -9.73 21.38 -7.95
N LEU A 140 -10.35 22.04 -8.92
CA LEU A 140 -10.22 23.47 -9.17
C LEU A 140 -11.60 24.11 -9.04
N SER A 141 -11.73 25.07 -8.13
CA SER A 141 -12.93 25.88 -7.95
C SER A 141 -12.62 27.31 -8.33
N THR A 142 -13.47 27.94 -9.14
CA THR A 142 -13.35 29.35 -9.53
C THR A 142 -14.59 30.14 -9.13
N ALA A 143 -14.41 31.42 -8.80
CA ALA A 143 -15.48 32.31 -8.38
C ALA A 143 -15.12 33.78 -8.70
N GLY A 144 -16.09 34.68 -8.56
CA GLY A 144 -15.87 36.11 -8.73
C GLY A 144 -15.87 36.56 -10.19
N GLY A 145 -15.19 37.66 -10.49
CA GLY A 145 -15.18 38.29 -11.82
C GLY A 145 -16.44 39.06 -12.23
N GLY A 146 -17.58 38.75 -11.61
CA GLY A 146 -18.87 39.38 -11.90
C GLY A 146 -19.26 40.50 -10.92
N PRO A 147 -20.39 41.18 -11.17
CA PRO A 147 -20.96 42.14 -10.23
C PRO A 147 -21.42 41.48 -8.93
N ARG A 148 -21.17 42.14 -7.79
CA ARG A 148 -21.66 41.71 -6.49
C ARG A 148 -22.93 42.47 -6.14
N TYR A 149 -23.99 41.73 -5.80
CA TYR A 149 -25.25 42.28 -5.31
C TYR A 149 -25.46 41.92 -3.84
N ALA A 150 -26.23 42.74 -3.14
CA ALA A 150 -26.77 42.45 -1.82
C ALA A 150 -28.22 42.97 -1.73
N HIS A 151 -29.03 42.34 -0.89
CA HIS A 151 -30.35 42.88 -0.55
C HIS A 151 -30.18 43.77 0.68
N ILE A 152 -30.64 45.02 0.58
CA ILE A 152 -30.63 45.96 1.69
C ILE A 152 -32.04 46.00 2.25
N GLU A 153 -32.15 45.75 3.56
CA GLU A 153 -33.41 45.86 4.29
C GLU A 153 -33.88 47.31 4.27
N THR A 154 -35.17 47.50 4.00
CA THR A 154 -35.80 48.81 3.94
C THR A 154 -36.59 49.05 5.22
N ALA A 155 -36.74 50.32 5.62
CA ALA A 155 -37.48 50.67 6.83
C ALA A 155 -38.96 50.23 6.79
N LEU A 156 -39.54 50.17 5.58
CA LEU A 156 -40.87 49.64 5.29
C LEU A 156 -40.82 48.90 3.95
N GLY A 157 -41.35 47.68 3.90
CA GLY A 157 -41.49 46.89 2.67
C GLY A 157 -40.44 45.78 2.51
N PHE A 158 -40.34 45.23 1.30
CA PHE A 158 -39.40 44.15 0.99
C PHE A 158 -37.97 44.68 0.79
N PRO A 159 -36.93 43.87 1.10
CA PRO A 159 -35.55 44.22 0.79
C PRO A 159 -35.32 44.50 -0.70
N ILE A 160 -34.48 45.49 -1.01
CA ILE A 160 -34.17 45.89 -2.39
C ILE A 160 -32.80 45.35 -2.79
N LYS A 161 -32.70 44.73 -3.97
CA LYS A 161 -31.44 44.26 -4.54
C LYS A 161 -30.61 45.45 -5.04
N GLN A 162 -29.46 45.69 -4.43
CA GLN A 162 -28.52 46.74 -4.82
C GLN A 162 -27.18 46.14 -5.29
N GLN A 163 -26.60 46.75 -6.33
CA GLN A 163 -25.27 46.40 -6.79
C GLN A 163 -24.20 47.10 -5.94
N LEU A 164 -23.35 46.31 -5.26
CA LEU A 164 -22.28 46.82 -4.41
C LEU A 164 -20.96 47.02 -5.17
N ARG A 165 -20.69 46.19 -6.18
CA ARG A 165 -19.48 46.24 -7.00
C ARG A 165 -19.81 45.93 -8.46
N ARG A 166 -19.13 46.62 -9.38
CA ARG A 166 -19.26 46.38 -10.83
C ARG A 166 -18.58 45.07 -11.26
N ALA A 167 -17.42 44.79 -10.71
CA ALA A 167 -16.70 43.54 -10.86
C ALA A 167 -15.98 43.22 -9.54
N THR A 168 -16.04 41.98 -9.08
CA THR A 168 -15.17 41.49 -8.01
C THR A 168 -13.89 40.92 -8.60
N THR A 169 -12.88 40.72 -7.75
CA THR A 169 -11.69 39.96 -8.15
C THR A 169 -12.08 38.53 -8.54
N TYR A 170 -11.29 37.93 -9.43
CA TYR A 170 -11.41 36.51 -9.76
C TYR A 170 -10.66 35.72 -8.70
N LEU A 171 -11.34 34.75 -8.12
CA LEU A 171 -10.81 33.87 -7.09
C LEU A 171 -10.75 32.46 -7.64
N ALA A 172 -9.68 31.74 -7.34
CA ALA A 172 -9.60 30.32 -7.60
C ALA A 172 -9.00 29.58 -6.40
N THR A 173 -9.45 28.36 -6.17
CA THR A 173 -8.85 27.44 -5.22
C THR A 173 -8.52 26.14 -5.94
N GLN A 174 -7.24 25.81 -6.00
CA GLN A 174 -6.74 24.52 -6.46
C GLN A 174 -6.37 23.71 -5.23
N SER A 175 -6.93 22.51 -5.10
CA SER A 175 -6.61 21.62 -3.99
C SER A 175 -6.68 20.18 -4.43
N GLY A 176 -5.82 19.35 -3.85
CA GLY A 176 -5.79 17.95 -4.21
C GLY A 176 -5.01 17.10 -3.22
N THR A 177 -4.99 15.81 -3.55
CA THR A 177 -4.31 14.77 -2.80
C THR A 177 -3.64 13.80 -3.76
N ALA A 178 -2.43 13.38 -3.42
CA ALA A 178 -1.73 12.33 -4.14
C ALA A 178 -1.11 11.35 -3.15
N THR A 179 -1.25 10.05 -3.42
CA THR A 179 -0.66 8.99 -2.62
C THR A 179 0.34 8.24 -3.47
N GLY A 180 1.62 8.26 -3.09
CA GLY A 180 2.67 7.48 -3.72
C GLY A 180 2.83 6.11 -3.05
N TYR A 181 3.27 5.12 -3.81
CA TYR A 181 3.46 3.76 -3.32
C TYR A 181 4.55 3.68 -2.25
N ALA A 182 5.78 4.07 -2.59
CA ALA A 182 6.94 3.91 -1.72
C ALA A 182 7.63 5.22 -1.30
N VAL A 183 7.24 6.34 -1.91
CA VAL A 183 7.79 7.68 -1.68
C VAL A 183 6.68 8.72 -1.80
N TYR A 184 6.85 9.89 -1.20
CA TYR A 184 5.92 11.00 -1.43
C TYR A 184 5.96 11.42 -2.90
N PRO A 185 4.81 11.51 -3.58
CA PRO A 185 4.75 11.98 -4.96
C PRO A 185 5.08 13.48 -5.03
N SER A 186 5.45 13.95 -6.22
CA SER A 186 5.60 15.39 -6.46
C SER A 186 4.25 16.08 -6.33
N VAL A 187 4.26 17.29 -5.76
CA VAL A 187 3.07 18.14 -5.67
C VAL A 187 3.00 18.97 -6.96
N PRO A 188 1.84 19.01 -7.65
CA PRO A 188 1.67 19.88 -8.82
C PRO A 188 1.98 21.34 -8.48
N PRO A 189 2.67 22.10 -9.35
CA PRO A 189 2.89 23.51 -9.12
C PRO A 189 1.57 24.30 -9.17
N PRO A 190 1.52 25.52 -8.59
CA PRO A 190 0.34 26.38 -8.68
C PRO A 190 0.00 26.68 -10.14
N MET A 191 -1.22 26.33 -10.56
CA MET A 191 -1.63 26.36 -11.98
C MET A 191 -1.54 27.75 -12.62
N PHE A 192 -1.82 28.80 -11.84
CA PHE A 192 -1.77 30.19 -12.32
C PHE A 192 -0.46 30.89 -11.99
N GLY A 193 0.58 30.12 -11.66
CA GLY A 193 1.89 30.64 -11.28
C GLY A 193 1.91 31.24 -9.86
N HIS A 194 3.12 31.39 -9.32
CA HIS A 194 3.31 31.88 -7.95
C HIS A 194 2.93 33.35 -7.76
N ALA A 195 2.93 34.16 -8.82
CA ALA A 195 2.60 35.59 -8.75
C ALA A 195 1.12 35.87 -8.46
N ASN A 196 0.23 34.92 -8.76
CA ASN A 196 -1.22 35.07 -8.56
C ASN A 196 -1.70 34.43 -7.24
N LEU A 197 -0.78 33.99 -6.38
CA LEU A 197 -1.13 33.41 -5.09
C LEU A 197 -1.61 34.50 -4.12
N ALA A 198 -2.86 34.38 -3.68
CA ALA A 198 -3.42 35.24 -2.64
C ALA A 198 -2.85 34.88 -1.25
N GLN A 199 -2.42 33.63 -1.07
CA GLN A 199 -1.84 33.10 0.16
C GLN A 199 -0.69 32.16 -0.15
N ALA A 200 0.23 32.00 0.81
CA ALA A 200 1.29 31.01 0.72
C ALA A 200 0.69 29.59 0.55
N PRO A 201 1.31 28.72 -0.27
CA PRO A 201 0.86 27.35 -0.42
C PRO A 201 0.73 26.59 0.89
N LYS A 202 -0.37 25.86 1.06
CA LYS A 202 -0.53 24.93 2.17
C LYS A 202 -0.28 23.51 1.67
N ILE A 203 0.84 22.92 2.08
CA ILE A 203 1.21 21.54 1.73
C ILE A 203 1.32 20.75 3.03
N THR A 204 0.64 19.61 3.10
CA THR A 204 0.65 18.73 4.26
C THR A 204 1.00 17.32 3.83
N ARG A 205 1.91 16.67 4.55
CA ARG A 205 2.30 15.28 4.32
C ARG A 205 1.74 14.42 5.46
N ARG A 206 1.11 13.31 5.10
CA ARG A 206 0.63 12.31 6.05
C ARG A 206 1.62 11.15 6.09
N SER A 207 1.94 10.70 7.30
CA SER A 207 2.79 9.53 7.52
C SER A 207 2.28 8.31 6.73
N PRO A 208 3.18 7.50 6.17
CA PRO A 208 2.81 6.29 5.45
C PRO A 208 2.28 5.20 6.40
N ASP A 209 1.62 4.19 5.83
CA ASP A 209 1.17 3.00 6.53
C ASP A 209 2.32 1.98 6.62
N TRP A 210 2.45 1.29 7.76
CA TRP A 210 3.43 0.20 7.91
C TRP A 210 2.93 -1.10 7.30
N VAL A 211 3.82 -1.82 6.61
CA VAL A 211 3.60 -3.16 6.04
C VAL A 211 4.86 -3.98 6.27
N GLY A 212 4.76 -4.99 7.13
CA GLY A 212 5.93 -5.70 7.64
C GLY A 212 6.93 -4.69 8.22
N ASN A 213 8.16 -4.73 7.71
CA ASN A 213 9.26 -3.83 8.12
C ASN A 213 9.44 -2.61 7.19
N SER A 214 8.47 -2.29 6.33
CA SER A 214 8.54 -1.13 5.43
C SER A 214 7.27 -0.32 5.49
N THR A 215 7.23 0.76 4.71
CA THR A 215 6.13 1.72 4.70
C THR A 215 5.55 1.86 3.30
N ARG A 216 4.25 2.14 3.18
CA ARG A 216 3.56 2.38 1.91
C ARG A 216 2.54 3.51 2.02
N ASN A 217 1.98 3.95 0.90
CA ASN A 217 0.90 4.94 0.84
C ASN A 217 1.30 6.33 1.38
N PHE A 218 2.38 6.88 0.83
CA PHE A 218 2.88 8.21 1.17
C PHE A 218 1.96 9.30 0.61
N THR A 219 1.14 9.90 1.47
CA THR A 219 0.08 10.82 1.02
C THR A 219 0.47 12.28 1.24
N VAL A 220 0.29 13.10 0.20
CA VAL A 220 0.45 14.55 0.26
C VAL A 220 -0.86 15.23 -0.10
N HIS A 221 -1.15 16.31 0.61
CA HIS A 221 -2.27 17.22 0.38
C HIS A 221 -1.72 18.59 0.01
N TRP A 222 -2.34 19.27 -0.94
CA TRP A 222 -2.01 20.64 -1.28
C TRP A 222 -3.25 21.51 -1.43
N GLN A 223 -3.07 22.79 -1.17
CA GLN A 223 -4.06 23.82 -1.40
C GLN A 223 -3.38 25.13 -1.78
N TYR A 224 -3.86 25.73 -2.87
CA TYR A 224 -3.46 27.01 -3.40
C TYR A 224 -4.68 27.91 -3.51
N HIS A 225 -4.56 29.15 -3.02
CA HIS A 225 -5.57 30.18 -3.18
C HIS A 225 -5.04 31.27 -4.10
N PHE A 226 -5.81 31.61 -5.12
CA PHE A 226 -5.45 32.58 -6.14
C PHE A 226 -6.41 33.75 -6.14
N GLU A 227 -5.88 34.93 -6.45
CA GLU A 227 -6.64 36.14 -6.68
C GLU A 227 -6.04 36.89 -7.88
N ALA A 228 -6.89 37.33 -8.81
CA ALA A 228 -6.46 38.06 -9.99
C ALA A 228 -7.47 39.12 -10.43
N ALA A 229 -6.97 40.12 -11.16
CA ALA A 229 -7.80 41.12 -11.83
C ALA A 229 -8.44 40.59 -13.13
N ALA A 230 -7.91 39.51 -13.69
CA ALA A 230 -8.37 38.88 -14.93
C ALA A 230 -8.90 37.45 -14.66
N PRO A 231 -9.71 36.88 -15.57
CA PRO A 231 -10.23 35.53 -15.42
C PRO A 231 -9.16 34.45 -15.18
N LEU A 232 -9.43 33.55 -14.24
CA LEU A 232 -8.60 32.38 -13.93
C LEU A 232 -9.24 31.14 -14.55
N TYR A 233 -8.84 30.79 -15.79
CA TYR A 233 -9.33 29.62 -16.51
C TYR A 233 -8.32 28.47 -16.47
N GLY A 234 -8.76 27.30 -16.02
CA GLY A 234 -7.93 26.11 -15.98
C GLY A 234 -8.76 24.85 -15.81
N LEU A 235 -8.09 23.70 -15.95
CA LEU A 235 -8.65 22.39 -15.65
C LEU A 235 -7.75 21.73 -14.61
N PRO A 236 -8.31 20.92 -13.68
CA PRO A 236 -7.49 20.11 -12.78
C PRO A 236 -6.43 19.32 -13.55
N SER A 237 -5.23 19.25 -12.99
CA SER A 237 -4.17 18.42 -13.52
C SER A 237 -4.59 16.96 -13.54
N VAL A 238 -4.11 16.24 -14.55
CA VAL A 238 -4.21 14.78 -14.59
C VAL A 238 -2.99 14.19 -13.89
N SER A 239 -3.13 13.00 -13.32
CA SER A 239 -2.00 12.30 -12.70
C SER A 239 -0.83 12.24 -13.71
N PRO A 240 0.41 12.54 -13.28
CA PRO A 240 1.59 12.18 -14.04
C PRO A 240 1.76 10.67 -14.16
#